data_AF-A0A965LUW9-F1
#
_entry.id   AF-A0A965LUW9-F1
#
_cell.length_a   1.000
_cell.length_b   1.000
_cell.length_c   1.000
_cell.angle_alpha   90.00
_cell.angle_beta   90.00
_cell.angle_gamma   90.00
#
_symmetry.space_group_name_H-M   'P 1'
#
loop_
_entity.id
_entity.type
_entity.pdbx_description
1 polymer ?
#
loop_
_entity_poly.entity_id
_entity_poly.type
_entity_poly.pdbx_seq_one_letter_code
_entity_poly.pdbx_strand_id
1 'polypeptide(L)' 'MNPFGDRRFPEPWAQPHQARRTPPTDYENALASSIEAAFAAGVWELSGLVAHLNAGGLRTPSGEPWTEARYCDVMARLGR' A
#
# COMPACT_ATOMS: atom_id res chain seq x y z
N MET A 1 46.13 11.40 11.97
CA MET A 1 45.54 10.06 12.11
C MET A 1 44.15 10.23 12.68
N ASN A 2 43.11 10.17 11.85
CA ASN A 2 41.72 10.22 12.32
C ASN A 2 41.26 8.76 12.51
N PRO A 3 40.88 8.32 13.72
CA PRO A 3 40.61 6.90 13.99
C PRO A 3 39.28 6.39 13.39
N PHE A 4 38.51 7.26 12.72
CA PHE A 4 37.24 6.93 12.08
C PHE A 4 37.41 6.88 10.57
N GLY A 5 38.11 5.84 10.11
CA GLY A 5 38.24 5.52 8.69
C GLY A 5 36.88 5.25 8.04
N ASP A 6 36.68 5.86 6.89
CA ASP A 6 35.72 5.59 5.81
C ASP A 6 34.82 4.36 5.98
N ARG A 7 33.70 4.54 6.69
CA ARG A 7 32.58 3.59 6.67
C ARG A 7 31.29 4.38 6.61
N ARG A 8 30.92 4.81 5.41
CA ARG A 8 29.58 5.32 5.12
C ARG A 8 28.60 4.15 5.26
N PHE A 9 28.06 3.95 6.46
CA PHE A 9 26.83 3.18 6.60
C PHE A 9 25.71 4.02 5.98
N PRO A 10 24.87 3.47 5.07
CA PRO A 10 23.67 4.17 4.69
C PRO A 10 22.86 4.38 5.97
N GLU A 11 22.52 5.64 6.24
CA GLU A 11 21.71 6.04 7.37
C GLU A 11 20.46 5.12 7.46
N PRO A 12 20.19 4.44 8.59
CA PRO A 12 19.13 3.43 8.69
C PRO A 12 17.74 3.95 8.30
N TRP A 13 17.52 5.25 8.49
CA TRP A 13 16.30 5.97 8.14
C TRP A 13 16.19 6.32 6.64
N ALA A 14 17.26 6.13 5.87
CA ALA A 14 17.27 6.25 4.40
C ALA A 14 17.05 4.90 3.70
N GLN A 15 16.92 3.79 4.44
CA GLN A 15 16.58 2.49 3.86
C GLN A 15 15.06 2.39 3.68
N PRO A 16 14.55 2.34 2.44
CA PRO A 16 13.12 2.28 2.22
C PRO A 16 12.58 0.91 2.66
N HIS A 17 11.78 0.90 3.73
CA HIS A 17 11.07 -0.29 4.20
C HIS A 17 9.96 -0.74 3.24
N GLN A 18 9.50 0.16 2.37
CA GLN A 18 8.52 -0.11 1.31
C GLN A 18 9.02 0.37 -0.05
N ALA A 19 10.20 -0.10 -0.48
CA ALA A 19 10.60 0.02 -1.88
C ALA A 19 10.32 -1.31 -2.60
N ARG A 20 9.24 -1.35 -3.38
CA ARG A 20 9.11 -2.43 -4.37
C ARG A 20 10.22 -2.31 -5.40
N ARG A 21 10.77 -3.47 -5.79
CA ARG A 21 11.82 -3.57 -6.82
C ARG A 21 11.26 -3.64 -8.25
N THR A 22 9.95 -3.75 -8.38
CA THR A 22 9.21 -3.89 -9.64
C THR A 22 8.18 -2.77 -9.74
N PRO A 23 7.93 -2.22 -10.94
CA PRO A 23 6.82 -1.29 -11.14
C PRO A 23 5.48 -1.86 -10.64
N PRO A 24 4.58 -1.02 -10.09
CA PRO A 24 3.23 -1.45 -9.76
C PRO A 24 2.50 -1.96 -10.99
N THR A 25 1.67 -2.98 -10.80
CA THR A 25 0.73 -3.44 -11.83
C THR A 25 -0.42 -2.45 -12.01
N ASP A 26 -1.14 -2.52 -13.14
CA ASP A 26 -2.33 -1.69 -13.39
C ASP A 26 -3.40 -1.86 -12.30
N TYR A 27 -3.57 -3.09 -11.81
CA TYR A 27 -4.46 -3.37 -10.69
C TYR A 27 -4.00 -2.66 -9.40
N GLU A 28 -2.70 -2.71 -9.08
CA GLU A 28 -2.15 -2.04 -7.91
C GLU A 28 -2.28 -0.52 -8.01
N ASN A 29 -2.09 0.06 -9.21
CA ASN A 29 -2.33 1.47 -9.46
C ASN A 29 -3.79 1.85 -9.27
N ALA A 30 -4.73 1.07 -9.82
CA ALA A 30 -6.16 1.31 -9.66
C ALA A 30 -6.61 1.22 -8.19
N LEU A 31 -6.06 0.25 -7.44
CA LEU A 31 -6.30 0.11 -6.01
C LEU A 31 -5.76 1.31 -5.23
N ALA A 32 -4.53 1.75 -5.52
CA ALA A 32 -3.94 2.94 -4.91
C ALA A 32 -4.77 4.20 -5.16
N SER A 33 -5.14 4.46 -6.42
CA SER A 33 -5.98 5.62 -6.78
C SER A 33 -7.33 5.59 -6.07
N SER A 34 -7.95 4.41 -5.91
CA SER A 34 -9.22 4.29 -5.20
C SER A 34 -9.09 4.50 -3.68
N ILE A 35 -7.97 4.11 -3.08
CA ILE A 35 -7.68 4.36 -1.65
C ILE A 35 -7.40 5.84 -1.42
N GLU A 36 -6.61 6.47 -2.30
CA GLU A 36 -6.33 7.92 -2.27
C GLU A 36 -7.63 8.73 -2.40
N ALA A 37 -8.52 8.34 -3.32
CA ALA A 37 -9.82 8.98 -3.50
C ALA A 37 -10.71 8.85 -2.24
N ALA A 38 -10.71 7.68 -1.58
CA ALA A 38 -11.45 7.48 -0.34
C ALA A 38 -10.97 8.43 0.77
N PHE A 39 -9.66 8.52 0.98
CA PHE A 39 -9.09 9.41 1.99
C PHE A 39 -9.30 10.89 1.64
N ALA A 40 -9.20 11.27 0.36
CA ALA A 40 -9.52 12.62 -0.10
C ALA A 40 -11.00 13.00 0.17
N ALA A 41 -11.90 12.00 0.18
CA ALA A 41 -13.30 12.16 0.53
C ALA A 41 -13.58 12.10 2.05
N GLY A 42 -12.55 12.02 2.90
CA GLY A 42 -12.69 11.97 4.36
C GLY A 42 -13.10 10.60 4.91
N VAL A 43 -12.87 9.53 4.15
CA VAL A 43 -13.11 8.16 4.60
C VAL A 43 -11.88 7.64 5.33
N TRP A 44 -11.94 7.62 6.67
CA TRP A 44 -10.80 7.24 7.51
C TRP A 44 -10.90 5.83 8.10
N GLU A 45 -12.13 5.32 8.22
CA GLU A 45 -12.40 4.01 8.82
C GLU A 45 -12.39 2.90 7.77
N LEU A 46 -11.90 1.71 8.16
CA LEU A 46 -11.77 0.56 7.26
C LEU A 46 -13.10 0.14 6.62
N SER A 47 -14.17 0.15 7.40
CA SER A 47 -15.53 -0.17 6.91
C SER A 47 -15.98 0.82 5.83
N GLY A 48 -15.68 2.11 6.00
CA GLY A 48 -15.94 3.15 5.02
C GLY A 48 -15.10 2.96 3.75
N LEU A 49 -13.82 2.60 3.89
CA LEU A 49 -12.94 2.33 2.76
C LEU A 49 -13.47 1.15 1.93
N VAL A 50 -13.84 0.05 2.58
CA VAL A 50 -14.43 -1.13 1.92
C VAL A 50 -15.72 -0.77 1.19
N ALA A 51 -16.57 0.08 1.78
CA ALA A 51 -17.77 0.57 1.11
C ALA A 51 -17.43 1.42 -0.12
N HIS A 52 -16.42 2.30 -0.02
CA HIS A 52 -15.96 3.13 -1.13
C HIS A 52 -15.42 2.30 -2.30
N LEU A 53 -14.58 1.29 -2.02
CA LEU A 53 -14.03 0.38 -3.04
C LEU A 53 -15.15 -0.37 -3.78
N ASN A 54 -16.13 -0.90 -3.04
CA ASN A 54 -17.27 -1.61 -3.62
C ASN A 54 -18.17 -0.68 -4.45
N ALA A 55 -18.40 0.55 -4.00
CA ALA A 55 -19.18 1.54 -4.74
C ALA A 55 -18.48 1.96 -6.05
N GLY A 56 -17.15 2.05 -6.03
CA GLY A 56 -16.32 2.28 -7.23
C GLY A 56 -16.23 1.08 -8.18
N GLY A 57 -16.83 -0.06 -7.83
CA GLY A 57 -16.83 -1.27 -8.67
C GLY A 57 -15.52 -2.06 -8.65
N LEU A 58 -14.52 -1.63 -7.89
CA LEU A 58 -13.26 -2.36 -7.75
C LEU A 58 -13.50 -3.66 -6.98
N ARG A 59 -12.93 -4.76 -7.48
CA ARG A 59 -13.00 -6.08 -6.83
C ARG A 59 -11.63 -6.48 -6.31
N THR A 60 -11.59 -7.48 -5.43
CA THR A 60 -10.34 -8.10 -5.02
C THR A 60 -9.58 -8.67 -6.23
N PRO A 61 -8.30 -9.06 -6.11
CA PRO A 61 -7.57 -9.69 -7.21
C PRO A 61 -8.23 -11.00 -7.70
N SER A 62 -9.05 -11.63 -6.85
CA SER A 62 -9.83 -12.83 -7.15
C SER A 62 -11.23 -12.54 -7.71
N GLY A 63 -11.58 -11.27 -7.92
CA GLY A 63 -12.87 -10.84 -8.47
C GLY A 63 -14.01 -10.76 -7.44
N GLU A 64 -13.72 -10.91 -6.15
CA GLU A 64 -14.74 -10.90 -5.10
C GLU A 64 -15.07 -9.48 -4.61
N PRO A 65 -16.24 -9.27 -3.99
CA PRO A 65 -16.54 -8.04 -3.25
C PRO A 65 -15.60 -7.84 -2.07
N TRP A 66 -15.29 -6.57 -1.78
CA TRP A 66 -14.48 -6.22 -0.62
C TRP A 66 -15.23 -6.47 0.69
N THR A 67 -14.50 -7.06 1.64
CA THR A 67 -14.80 -7.12 3.06
C THR A 67 -13.56 -6.68 3.81
N GLU A 68 -13.68 -6.30 5.09
CA GLU A 68 -12.53 -5.89 5.91
C GLU A 68 -11.46 -7.00 5.98
N ALA A 69 -11.89 -8.25 6.14
CA ALA A 69 -11.01 -9.41 6.15
C ALA A 69 -10.23 -9.56 4.81
N ARG A 70 -10.93 -9.47 3.67
CA ARG A 70 -10.29 -9.54 2.35
C ARG A 70 -9.35 -8.36 2.10
N TYR A 71 -9.68 -7.17 2.61
CA TYR A 71 -8.78 -6.02 2.55
C TYR A 71 -7.47 -6.31 3.27
N CYS A 72 -7.52 -6.75 4.53
CA CYS A 72 -6.35 -7.11 5.30
C CYS A 72 -5.52 -8.21 4.61
N ASP A 73 -6.17 -9.25 4.08
CA ASP A 73 -5.49 -10.33 3.36
C ASP A 73 -4.76 -9.86 2.11
N VAL A 74 -5.39 -8.99 1.32
CA VAL A 74 -4.76 -8.42 0.12
C VAL A 74 -3.59 -7.53 0.51
N MET A 75 -3.74 -6.65 1.50
CA MET A 75 -2.66 -5.76 1.95
C MET A 75 -1.47 -6.55 2.52
N ALA A 76 -1.73 -7.61 3.28
CA ALA A 76 -0.69 -8.51 3.80
C ALA A 76 0.07 -9.25 2.67
N ARG A 77 -0.58 -9.53 1.53
CA ARG A 77 0.07 -10.12 0.35
C ARG A 77 0.88 -9.08 -0.42
N LEU A 78 0.35 -7.86 -0.58
CA LEU A 78 0.98 -6.79 -1.35
C LEU A 78 2.19 -6.16 -0.66
N GLY A 79 2.20 -6.15 0.68
CA GLY A 79 3.27 -5.59 1.51
C GLY A 79 4.47 -6.53 1.74
N ARG A 80 4.54 -7.68 1.05
CA ARG A 80 5.73 -8.53 0.98
C ARG A 80 6.67 -8.07 -0.13
#